data_AF-A0A2Z7BH57-F1
#
_entry.id   AF-A0A2Z7BH57-F1
#
_cell.length_a   1.000
_cell.length_b   1.000
_cell.length_c   1.000
_cell.angle_alpha   90.00
_cell.angle_beta   90.00
_cell.angle_gamma   90.00
#
_symmetry.space_group_name_H-M   'P 1'
#
loop_
_entity.id
_entity.type
_entity.pdbx_description
1 polymer ?
#
loop_
_entity_poly.entity_id
_entity_poly.type
_entity_poly.pdbx_seq_one_letter_code
_entity_poly.pdbx_strand_id
1 'polypeptide(L)' 'WILENSMVMAWLINSMEPTIERTYLFLPTVKDVWYDVRETYSDLENSSQILELKTRLWNSKQGEKNVIEYYNEVQGL' A
#
# COMPACT_ATOMS: atom_id res chain seq x y z
N TRP A 1 -15.87 -2.82 24.57
CA TRP A 1 -14.48 -2.63 24.09
C TRP A 1 -13.67 -3.93 24.01
N ILE A 2 -13.24 -4.56 25.11
CA ILE A 2 -12.37 -5.77 25.06
C ILE A 2 -13.02 -6.96 24.34
N LEU A 3 -14.26 -7.29 24.69
CA LEU A 3 -15.01 -8.40 24.07
C LEU A 3 -15.25 -8.17 22.58
N GLU A 4 -15.65 -6.95 22.21
CA GLU A 4 -15.87 -6.56 20.82
C GLU A 4 -14.57 -6.62 20.01
N ASN A 5 -13.47 -6.10 20.56
CA ASN A 5 -12.14 -6.17 19.95
C ASN A 5 -11.73 -7.63 19.70
N SER A 6 -11.88 -8.50 20.70
CA SER A 6 -11.52 -9.92 20.59
C SER A 6 -12.39 -10.67 19.57
N MET A 7 -13.69 -10.37 19.53
CA MET A 7 -14.63 -10.98 18.59
C MET A 7 -14.31 -10.59 17.14
N VAL A 8 -14.07 -9.30 16.87
CA VAL A 8 -13.74 -8.83 15.51
C VAL A 8 -12.36 -9.31 15.09
N MET A 9 -11.39 -9.39 16.01
CA MET A 9 -10.09 -10.02 15.72
C MET A 9 -10.26 -11.48 15.29
N ALA A 10 -11.08 -12.25 16.01
CA ALA A 10 -11.33 -13.64 15.63
C ALA A 10 -11.97 -13.74 14.24
N TRP A 11 -12.95 -12.89 13.90
CA TRP A 11 -13.53 -12.88 12.56
C TRP A 11 -12.52 -12.53 11.48
N LEU A 12 -11.68 -11.51 11.73
CA LEU A 12 -10.69 -11.05 10.77
C LEU A 12 -9.60 -12.10 10.53
N ILE A 13 -9.03 -12.66 11.60
CA ILE A 13 -7.99 -13.70 11.53
C ILE A 13 -8.54 -14.97 10.85
N ASN A 14 -9.71 -15.46 11.26
CA ASN A 14 -10.31 -16.67 10.65
C ASN A 14 -10.77 -16.46 9.19
N SER A 15 -10.79 -15.23 8.69
CA SER A 15 -11.11 -14.93 7.29
C SER A 15 -9.89 -14.94 6.36
N MET A 16 -8.68 -15.01 6.92
CA MET A 16 -7.42 -15.01 6.16
C MET A 16 -7.01 -16.42 5.72
N GLU A 17 -6.12 -16.48 4.73
CA GLU A 17 -5.41 -17.72 4.41
C GLU A 17 -4.52 -18.12 5.61
N PRO A 18 -4.40 -19.41 5.97
CA PRO A 18 -3.56 -19.87 7.09
C PRO A 18 -2.09 -19.45 7.05
N THR A 19 -1.58 -19.11 5.87
CA THR A 19 -0.22 -18.57 5.70
C THR A 19 -0.11 -17.10 6.14
N ILE A 20 -1.20 -16.35 6.07
CA ILE A 20 -1.31 -14.93 6.37
C ILE A 20 -1.72 -14.74 7.84
N GLU A 21 -2.67 -15.53 8.34
CA GLU A 21 -3.24 -15.37 9.70
C GLU A 21 -2.18 -15.41 10.82
N ARG A 22 -1.13 -16.23 10.64
CA ARG A 22 -0.07 -16.43 11.64
C ARG A 22 0.73 -15.16 11.93
N THR A 23 0.83 -14.27 10.95
CA THR A 23 1.53 -12.99 11.07
C THR A 23 0.80 -12.04 12.03
N TYR A 24 -0.52 -12.17 12.14
CA TYR A 24 -1.37 -11.21 12.85
C TYR A 24 -1.88 -11.70 14.22
N LEU A 25 -1.65 -12.97 14.56
CA LEU A 25 -2.15 -13.62 15.79
C LEU A 25 -1.69 -12.93 17.09
N PHE A 26 -0.54 -12.26 17.06
CA PHE A 26 0.09 -11.63 18.23
C PHE A 26 -0.16 -10.13 18.36
N LEU A 27 -0.94 -9.53 17.45
CA LEU A 27 -1.26 -8.10 17.54
C LEU A 27 -2.29 -7.85 18.64
N PRO A 28 -2.15 -6.76 19.43
CA PRO A 28 -2.92 -6.58 20.65
C PRO A 28 -4.36 -6.07 20.41
N THR A 29 -4.63 -5.43 19.27
CA THR A 29 -5.96 -4.89 18.97
C THR A 29 -6.41 -5.19 17.54
N VAL A 30 -7.73 -5.22 17.32
CA VAL A 30 -8.33 -5.32 15.98
C VAL A 30 -7.89 -4.17 15.08
N LYS A 31 -7.65 -3.00 15.69
CA LYS A 31 -7.16 -1.82 14.99
C LYS A 31 -5.79 -2.11 14.39
N ASP A 32 -4.87 -2.66 15.19
CA ASP A 32 -3.51 -2.98 14.74
C ASP A 32 -3.53 -4.02 13.61
N VAL A 33 -4.33 -5.09 13.76
CA VAL A 33 -4.53 -6.09 12.70
C VAL A 33 -5.03 -5.44 11.41
N TRP A 34 -6.05 -4.58 11.51
CA TRP A 34 -6.62 -3.91 10.33
C TRP A 34 -5.64 -2.98 9.63
N TYR A 35 -4.88 -2.17 10.38
CA TYR A 35 -3.90 -1.26 9.78
C TYR A 35 -2.77 -2.01 9.09
N ASP A 36 -2.24 -3.06 9.71
CA ASP A 36 -1.11 -3.81 9.16
C ASP A 36 -1.51 -4.61 7.91
N VAL A 37 -2.70 -5.24 7.93
CA VAL A 37 -3.27 -5.91 6.74
C VAL A 37 -3.52 -4.91 5.62
N ARG A 38 -4.05 -3.72 5.94
CA ARG A 38 -4.26 -2.66 4.95
C ARG A 38 -2.93 -2.17 4.39
N GLU A 39 -1.92 -1.92 5.20
CA GLU A 39 -0.62 -1.46 4.72
C GLU A 39 0.06 -2.51 3.82
N THR A 40 -0.04 -3.79 4.19
CA THR A 40 0.66 -4.88 3.51
C THR A 40 -0.02 -5.31 2.21
N TYR A 41 -1.35 -5.42 2.22
CA TYR A 41 -2.09 -6.05 1.12
C TYR A 41 -3.06 -5.12 0.43
N SER A 42 -3.24 -3.90 0.92
CA SER A 42 -4.15 -2.99 0.26
C SER A 42 -3.52 -2.36 -0.98
N ASP A 43 -4.27 -2.43 -2.07
CA ASP A 43 -4.02 -1.63 -3.27
C ASP A 43 -4.58 -0.19 -3.13
N LEU A 44 -5.08 0.19 -1.94
CA LEU A 44 -5.87 1.41 -1.74
C LEU A 44 -5.11 2.73 -1.97
N GLU A 45 -3.79 2.74 -1.88
CA GLU A 45 -3.01 3.98 -2.07
C GLU A 45 -2.40 4.10 -3.45
N ASN A 46 -2.78 3.23 -4.42
CA ASN A 46 -2.10 3.17 -5.70
C ASN A 46 -0.57 3.14 -5.49
N SER A 47 -0.08 2.61 -4.37
CA SER A 47 1.30 2.84 -3.92
C SER A 47 2.30 2.33 -4.94
N SER A 48 1.95 1.24 -5.61
CA SER A 48 2.68 0.73 -6.78
C SER A 48 2.68 1.74 -7.93
N GLN A 49 1.54 2.34 -8.28
CA GLN A 49 1.45 3.35 -9.34
C GLN A 49 2.16 4.65 -8.95
N ILE A 50 2.07 5.11 -7.70
CA ILE A 50 2.80 6.28 -7.19
C ILE A 50 4.31 6.02 -7.23
N LEU A 51 4.75 4.83 -6.81
CA LEU A 51 6.15 4.43 -6.88
C LEU A 51 6.61 4.35 -8.34
N GLU A 52 5.79 3.82 -9.24
CA GLU A 52 6.05 3.77 -10.67
C GLU A 52 6.18 5.18 -11.26
N LEU A 53 5.25 6.08 -10.96
CA LEU A 53 5.29 7.49 -11.40
C LEU A 53 6.54 8.20 -10.87
N LYS A 54 6.86 8.04 -9.57
CA LYS A 54 8.09 8.59 -8.98
C LYS A 54 9.34 8.05 -9.66
N THR A 55 9.35 6.76 -9.98
CA THR A 55 10.47 6.09 -10.67
C THR A 55 10.61 6.61 -12.10
N ARG A 56 9.50 6.76 -12.83
CA ARG A 56 9.48 7.35 -14.18
C ARG A 56 9.98 8.78 -14.16
N LEU A 57 9.54 9.59 -13.20
CA LEU A 57 10.01 10.96 -13.01
C LEU A 57 11.51 11.02 -12.70
N TRP A 58 11.99 10.18 -11.77
CA TRP A 58 13.41 10.11 -11.39
C TRP A 58 14.33 9.70 -12.55
N ASN A 59 13.86 8.76 -13.38
CA ASN A 59 14.61 8.30 -14.55
C ASN A 59 14.45 9.24 -15.75
N SER A 60 13.52 10.20 -15.71
CA SER A 60 13.32 11.18 -16.77
C SER A 60 14.51 12.13 -16.84
N LYS A 61 15.04 12.29 -18.05
CA LYS A 61 16.15 13.21 -18.35
C LYS A 61 15.84 13.93 -19.64
N GLN A 62 16.16 15.23 -19.69
CA GLN A 62 15.95 16.03 -20.90
C GLN A 62 16.70 15.46 -22.11
N GLY A 63 17.95 15.02 -21.92
CA GLY A 63 18.75 14.43 -22.99
C GLY A 63 18.94 15.41 -24.16
N GLU A 64 18.65 14.94 -25.37
CA GLU A 64 18.70 15.75 -26.60
C GLU A 64 17.39 16.50 -26.89
N LYS A 65 16.34 16.29 -26.10
CA LYS A 65 15.03 16.95 -26.28
C LYS A 65 15.15 18.44 -25.95
N ASN A 66 14.38 19.26 -26.66
CA ASN A 66 14.27 20.66 -26.28
C ASN A 66 13.47 20.82 -24.97
N VAL A 67 13.60 21.97 -24.31
CA VAL A 67 12.99 22.22 -22.99
C VAL A 67 11.48 22.10 -23.01
N ILE A 68 10.82 22.49 -24.11
CA ILE A 68 9.36 22.46 -24.24
C ILE A 68 8.88 21.00 -24.39
N GLU A 69 9.57 20.21 -25.21
CA GLU A 69 9.27 18.79 -25.42
C GLU A 69 9.40 18.00 -24.11
N TYR A 70 10.50 18.20 -23.39
CA TYR A 70 10.73 17.53 -22.10
C TYR A 70 9.70 17.96 -21.04
N TYR A 71 9.40 19.25 -20.97
CA TYR A 71 8.40 19.77 -20.03
C TYR A 71 7.02 19.15 -20.28
N ASN A 72 6.57 19.09 -21.53
CA ASN A 72 5.26 18.52 -21.88
C ASN A 72 5.19 17.02 -21.55
N GLU A 73 6.29 16.28 -21.73
CA GLU A 73 6.37 14.86 -21.39
C GLU A 73 6.28 14.64 -19.88
N VAL A 74 7.04 15.41 -19.08
CA VAL A 74 6.98 15.33 -17.61
C VAL A 74 5.63 15.78 -17.07
N GLN A 75 5.01 16.79 -17.68
CA GLN A 75 3.67 17.26 -17.29
C GLN A 75 2.56 16.24 -17.62
N GLY A 76 2.80 15.32 -18.56
CA GLY A 76 1.86 14.26 -18.93
C GLY A 76 1.98 12.97 -18.10
N LEU A 77 2.96 12.90 -17.19
CA LEU A 77 3.12 11.81 -16.21
C LEU A 77 2.22 12.03 -14.99
#